data_AF-A0AAD6J963-F1
#
_entry.id   AF-A0AAD6J963-F1
#
_cell.length_a   1.000
_cell.length_b   1.000
_cell.length_c   1.000
_cell.angle_alpha   90.00
_cell.angle_beta   90.00
_cell.angle_gamma   90.00
#
_symmetry.space_group_name_H-M   'P 1'
#
loop_
_entity.id
_entity.type
_entity.pdbx_description
1 polymer ?
#
loop_
_entity_poly.entity_id
_entity_poly.type
_entity_poly.pdbx_seq_one_letter_code
_entity_poly.pdbx_strand_id
1 'polypeptide(L)'
;MSPTKQDKKFPPITACKGTAYQSIAADLDGTLLVSSSSLPYFMLVATEAGSLLRGLVLLLALPIVIVSYLFISEALGIQILIFISMSGLKIRDIELVSRAVLPRFYAADVRSDSYEVFDRCKRKVVVTANPTIMVEPFVKDFLGGDKVLGTEIEVNPRTKRATGFVKKPGVLVGKWKKLAILKEFGEETPDLGIGDRKTDHDFMSICKVRALVPL
;
A
#
# COMPACT_ATOMS: atom_id res chain seq x y z
N MET A 1 -11.09 14.67 17.61
CA MET A 1 -11.40 15.44 16.38
C MET A 1 -12.81 15.08 15.95
N SER A 2 -13.64 16.07 15.62
CA SER A 2 -15.02 15.82 15.16
C SER A 2 -15.01 15.20 13.76
N PRO A 3 -15.81 14.15 13.48
CA PRO A 3 -15.83 13.52 12.16
C PRO A 3 -16.29 14.51 11.09
N THR A 4 -15.56 14.56 9.98
CA THR A 4 -15.84 15.46 8.87
C THR A 4 -17.08 15.00 8.09
N LYS A 5 -17.69 15.91 7.31
CA LYS A 5 -18.94 15.64 6.56
C LYS A 5 -18.81 14.49 5.55
N GLN A 6 -17.58 14.15 5.12
CA GLN A 6 -17.28 12.98 4.29
C GLN A 6 -17.29 11.67 5.08
N ASP A 7 -16.79 11.66 6.32
CA ASP A 7 -16.75 10.47 7.18
C ASP A 7 -18.16 9.96 7.51
N LYS A 8 -19.16 10.86 7.52
CA LYS A 8 -20.58 10.48 7.64
C LYS A 8 -21.12 9.65 6.47
N LYS A 9 -20.42 9.60 5.32
CA LYS A 9 -20.83 8.86 4.11
C LYS A 9 -20.24 7.45 4.03
N PHE A 10 -19.35 7.10 4.95
CA PHE A 10 -18.69 5.81 5.01
C PHE A 10 -18.92 5.19 6.40
N PRO A 11 -19.72 4.11 6.51
CA PRO A 11 -19.89 3.42 7.79
C PRO A 11 -18.57 2.79 8.27
N PRO A 12 -18.42 2.53 9.58
CA PRO A 12 -17.26 1.80 10.09
C PRO A 12 -17.24 0.35 9.58
N ILE A 13 -16.05 -0.25 9.49
CA ILE A 13 -15.85 -1.64 9.05
C ILE A 13 -16.66 -2.66 9.86
N THR A 14 -17.01 -2.33 11.10
CA THR A 14 -17.88 -3.15 11.95
C THR A 14 -19.26 -3.39 11.35
N ALA A 15 -19.77 -2.49 10.50
CA ALA A 15 -21.03 -2.65 9.80
C ALA A 15 -20.97 -3.72 8.69
N CYS A 16 -19.78 -4.09 8.23
CA CYS A 16 -19.58 -5.13 7.22
C CYS A 16 -19.35 -6.52 7.83
N LYS A 17 -19.24 -6.63 9.16
CA LYS A 17 -19.05 -7.92 9.84
C LYS A 17 -20.22 -8.86 9.56
N GLY A 18 -19.90 -10.09 9.19
CA GLY A 18 -20.89 -11.13 8.88
C GLY A 18 -21.39 -11.15 7.44
N THR A 19 -21.09 -10.11 6.63
CA THR A 19 -21.48 -10.08 5.21
C THR A 19 -20.34 -10.60 4.34
N ALA A 20 -20.64 -11.48 3.39
CA ALA A 20 -19.70 -11.91 2.35
C ALA A 20 -19.99 -11.16 1.04
N TYR A 21 -18.93 -10.72 0.36
CA TYR A 21 -19.00 -10.01 -0.92
C TYR A 21 -18.28 -10.80 -2.01
N GLN A 22 -18.67 -10.65 -3.29
CA GLN A 22 -17.97 -11.37 -4.37
C GLN A 22 -16.60 -10.76 -4.66
N SER A 23 -16.43 -9.45 -4.45
CA SER A 23 -15.15 -8.78 -4.67
C SER A 23 -14.86 -7.67 -3.65
N ILE A 24 -13.59 -7.48 -3.32
CA ILE A 24 -13.12 -6.41 -2.45
C ILE A 24 -11.91 -5.69 -3.04
N ALA A 25 -11.90 -4.37 -2.88
CA ALA A 25 -10.75 -3.50 -3.06
C ALA A 25 -10.34 -2.92 -1.71
N ALA A 26 -9.14 -3.27 -1.23
CA ALA A 26 -8.66 -2.86 0.08
C ALA A 26 -7.37 -2.06 -0.04
N ASP A 27 -7.28 -0.94 0.68
CA ASP A 27 -5.97 -0.36 0.98
C ASP A 27 -5.16 -1.26 1.92
N LEU A 28 -3.84 -1.08 1.96
CA LEU A 28 -2.95 -1.91 2.79
C LEU A 28 -2.61 -1.23 4.12
N ASP A 29 -1.86 -0.14 4.11
CA ASP A 29 -1.34 0.53 5.30
C ASP A 29 -2.49 1.21 6.05
N GLY A 30 -2.63 0.96 7.36
CA GLY A 30 -3.74 1.47 8.18
C GLY A 30 -5.09 0.78 7.92
N THR A 31 -5.21 0.02 6.84
CA THR A 31 -6.45 -0.66 6.44
C THR A 31 -6.41 -2.16 6.67
N LEU A 32 -5.49 -2.92 6.06
CA LEU A 32 -5.26 -4.33 6.38
C LEU A 32 -4.15 -4.51 7.42
N LEU A 33 -3.28 -3.51 7.52
CA LEU A 33 -2.25 -3.38 8.54
C LEU A 33 -2.68 -2.38 9.62
N VAL A 34 -2.19 -2.54 10.84
CA VAL A 34 -2.39 -1.59 11.94
C VAL A 34 -1.60 -0.32 11.68
N SER A 35 -0.32 -0.43 11.29
CA SER A 35 0.49 0.73 10.93
C SER A 35 -0.01 1.36 9.63
N SER A 36 -0.21 2.67 9.68
CA SER A 36 -0.47 3.51 8.51
C SER A 36 0.78 4.20 7.96
N SER A 37 1.96 3.83 8.45
CA SER A 37 3.25 4.28 7.95
C SER A 37 4.00 3.12 7.33
N SER A 38 4.37 3.28 6.06
CA SER A 38 5.16 2.30 5.32
C SER A 38 6.67 2.38 5.63
N LEU A 39 7.10 3.39 6.39
CA LEU A 39 8.52 3.67 6.64
C LEU A 39 9.31 2.48 7.21
N PRO A 40 8.80 1.72 8.22
CA PRO A 40 9.53 0.58 8.76
C PRO A 40 9.86 -0.47 7.68
N TYR A 41 8.95 -0.69 6.73
CA TYR A 41 9.16 -1.63 5.62
C TYR A 41 10.22 -1.12 4.64
N PHE A 42 10.22 0.18 4.33
CA PHE A 42 11.29 0.79 3.53
C PHE A 42 12.65 0.76 4.24
N MET A 43 12.68 0.89 5.57
CA MET A 43 13.89 0.75 6.37
C MET A 43 14.46 -0.66 6.25
N LEU A 44 13.63 -1.69 6.36
CA LEU A 44 14.04 -3.09 6.18
C LEU A 44 14.61 -3.34 4.78
N VAL A 45 13.98 -2.82 3.73
CA VAL A 45 14.54 -2.91 2.37
C VAL A 45 15.90 -2.20 2.28
N ALA A 46 16.00 -1.00 2.87
CA ALA A 46 17.24 -0.23 2.85
C ALA A 46 18.40 -0.95 3.56
N THR A 47 18.14 -1.61 4.68
CA THR A 47 19.17 -2.30 5.49
C THR A 47 19.49 -3.69 4.96
N GLU A 48 18.47 -4.50 4.63
CA GLU A 48 18.64 -5.91 4.30
C GLU A 48 19.03 -6.14 2.83
N ALA A 49 18.44 -5.38 1.89
CA ALA A 49 18.81 -5.46 0.47
C ALA A 49 19.96 -4.50 0.11
N GLY A 50 20.19 -3.50 0.95
CA GLY A 50 21.20 -2.46 0.77
C GLY A 50 22.33 -2.56 1.79
N SER A 51 22.33 -1.63 2.75
CA SER A 51 23.36 -1.55 3.79
C SER A 51 22.86 -0.77 5.00
N LEU A 52 23.51 -0.96 6.15
CA LEU A 52 23.22 -0.17 7.36
C LEU A 52 23.41 1.34 7.14
N LEU A 53 24.40 1.74 6.32
CA LEU A 53 24.60 3.15 5.97
C LEU A 53 23.39 3.71 5.23
N ARG A 54 22.78 2.93 4.32
CA ARG A 54 21.56 3.33 3.62
C ARG A 54 20.38 3.48 4.56
N GLY A 55 20.23 2.56 5.52
CA GLY A 55 19.24 2.68 6.59
C GLY A 55 19.45 3.95 7.43
N LEU A 56 20.70 4.26 7.79
CA LEU A 56 21.05 5.49 8.51
C LEU A 56 20.70 6.74 7.69
N VAL A 57 21.01 6.76 6.39
CA VAL A 57 20.62 7.87 5.50
C VAL A 57 19.11 8.05 5.46
N LEU A 58 18.34 6.96 5.39
CA LEU A 58 16.87 7.02 5.44
C LEU A 58 16.37 7.57 6.78
N LEU A 59 16.98 7.16 7.88
CA LEU A 59 16.63 7.63 9.22
C LEU A 59 16.91 9.14 9.37
N LEU A 60 18.06 9.61 8.90
CA LEU A 60 18.41 11.03 8.91
C LEU A 60 17.54 11.86 7.96
N ALA A 61 17.05 11.27 6.87
CA ALA A 61 16.13 11.90 5.93
C ALA A 61 14.68 11.95 6.44
N LEU A 62 14.35 11.32 7.58
CA LEU A 62 13.00 11.24 8.11
C LEU A 62 12.28 12.60 8.23
N PRO A 63 12.91 13.67 8.76
CA PRO A 63 12.26 14.98 8.82
C PRO A 63 11.89 15.51 7.43
N ILE A 64 12.74 15.26 6.43
CA ILE A 64 12.51 15.67 5.04
C ILE A 64 11.35 14.87 4.45
N VAL A 65 11.29 13.56 4.71
CA VAL A 65 10.19 12.69 4.28
C VAL A 65 8.86 13.16 4.88
N ILE A 66 8.82 13.42 6.19
CA ILE A 66 7.61 13.88 6.90
C ILE A 66 7.15 15.22 6.35
N VAL A 67 8.06 16.18 6.20
CA VAL A 67 7.73 17.52 5.68
C VAL A 67 7.21 17.40 4.24
N SER A 68 7.87 16.62 3.40
CA SER A 68 7.45 16.40 2.02
C SER A 68 6.07 15.72 1.94
N TYR A 69 5.83 14.73 2.79
CA TYR A 69 4.56 14.01 2.85
C TYR A 69 3.40 14.90 3.29
N LEU A 70 3.58 15.68 4.36
CA LEU A 70 2.51 16.46 4.99
C LEU A 70 2.26 17.81 4.31
N PHE A 71 3.31 18.49 3.84
CA PHE A 71 3.20 19.87 3.33
C PHE A 71 3.27 19.97 1.81
N ILE A 72 3.77 18.96 1.10
CA ILE A 72 3.90 18.98 -0.37
C ILE A 72 2.95 17.98 -1.01
N SER A 73 3.23 16.68 -0.87
CA SER A 73 2.35 15.60 -1.30
C SER A 73 2.78 14.24 -0.75
N GLU A 74 1.81 13.37 -0.48
CA GLU A 74 2.02 11.96 -0.15
C GLU A 74 2.93 11.25 -1.18
N ALA A 75 2.69 11.52 -2.47
CA ALA A 75 3.48 10.97 -3.56
C ALA A 75 4.97 11.32 -3.45
N LEU A 76 5.31 12.58 -3.12
CA LEU A 76 6.71 13.01 -2.99
C LEU A 76 7.39 12.33 -1.80
N GLY A 77 6.72 12.22 -0.66
CA GLY A 77 7.24 11.49 0.50
C GLY A 77 7.59 10.05 0.15
N ILE A 78 6.70 9.34 -0.54
CA ILE A 78 6.92 7.96 -0.99
C ILE A 78 8.03 7.87 -2.04
N GLN A 79 8.13 8.83 -2.96
CA GLN A 79 9.25 8.88 -3.92
C GLN A 79 10.60 9.02 -3.22
N ILE A 80 10.71 9.83 -2.17
CA ILE A 80 11.94 9.96 -1.38
C ILE A 80 12.27 8.64 -0.68
N LEU A 81 11.27 7.98 -0.08
CA LEU A 81 11.44 6.65 0.53
C LEU A 81 11.95 5.62 -0.49
N ILE A 82 11.33 5.54 -1.66
CA ILE A 82 11.74 4.64 -2.76
C ILE A 82 13.17 4.96 -3.21
N PHE A 83 13.48 6.25 -3.42
CA PHE A 83 14.79 6.66 -3.90
C PHE A 83 15.89 6.24 -2.93
N ILE A 84 15.77 6.58 -1.65
CA ILE A 84 16.81 6.27 -0.65
C ILE A 84 16.92 4.75 -0.43
N SER A 85 15.78 4.05 -0.29
CA SER A 85 15.79 2.63 0.05
C SER A 85 16.22 1.74 -1.13
N MET A 86 15.79 2.05 -2.37
CA MET A 86 15.92 1.13 -3.51
C MET A 86 16.94 1.58 -4.56
N SER A 87 17.34 2.85 -4.61
CA SER A 87 18.21 3.34 -5.70
C SER A 87 19.49 2.53 -5.80
N GLY A 88 19.75 2.04 -7.00
CA GLY A 88 20.91 1.24 -7.32
C GLY A 88 20.93 -0.13 -6.65
N LEU A 89 19.85 -0.70 -6.11
CA LEU A 89 19.84 -2.13 -5.69
C LEU A 89 19.52 -3.03 -6.86
N LYS A 90 20.00 -4.28 -6.83
CA LYS A 90 19.53 -5.30 -7.79
C LYS A 90 18.09 -5.65 -7.44
N ILE A 91 17.25 -5.81 -8.46
CA ILE A 91 15.85 -6.17 -8.27
C ILE A 91 15.70 -7.49 -7.50
N ARG A 92 16.56 -8.47 -7.80
CA ARG A 92 16.59 -9.75 -7.09
C ARG A 92 16.81 -9.61 -5.58
N ASP A 93 17.62 -8.65 -5.13
CA ASP A 93 17.92 -8.47 -3.70
C ASP A 93 16.69 -7.86 -2.99
N ILE A 94 15.99 -6.93 -3.65
CA ILE A 94 14.71 -6.39 -3.16
C ILE A 94 13.68 -7.52 -3.07
N GLU A 95 13.51 -8.33 -4.11
CA GLU A 95 12.59 -9.47 -4.13
C GLU A 95 12.87 -10.48 -3.02
N LEU A 96 14.16 -10.77 -2.76
CA LEU A 96 14.58 -11.66 -1.69
C LEU A 96 14.11 -11.13 -0.33
N VAL A 97 14.35 -9.85 -0.04
CA VAL A 97 13.91 -9.23 1.22
C VAL A 97 12.39 -9.19 1.33
N SER A 98 11.68 -8.88 0.23
CA SER A 98 10.21 -8.89 0.18
C SER A 98 9.61 -10.27 0.47
N ARG A 99 10.32 -11.35 0.16
CA ARG A 99 9.88 -12.74 0.40
C ARG A 99 10.35 -13.32 1.72
N ALA A 100 11.56 -12.98 2.16
CA ALA A 100 12.21 -13.62 3.30
C ALA A 100 12.10 -12.82 4.61
N VAL A 101 12.05 -11.49 4.52
CA VAL A 101 12.10 -10.61 5.70
C VAL A 101 10.75 -9.96 5.94
N LEU A 102 10.23 -9.22 4.96
CA LEU A 102 9.03 -8.40 5.14
C LEU A 102 7.79 -9.18 5.60
N PRO A 103 7.52 -10.43 5.15
CA PRO A 103 6.29 -11.13 5.52
C PRO A 103 6.12 -11.32 7.02
N ARG A 104 7.21 -11.52 7.76
CA ARG A 104 7.16 -11.63 9.22
C ARG A 104 6.70 -10.32 9.87
N PHE A 105 7.20 -9.19 9.39
CA PHE A 105 6.86 -7.88 9.94
C PHE A 105 5.43 -7.48 9.56
N TYR A 106 5.03 -7.73 8.31
CA TYR A 106 3.66 -7.50 7.88
C TYR A 106 2.67 -8.38 8.65
N ALA A 107 2.96 -9.67 8.84
CA ALA A 107 2.10 -10.59 9.58
C ALA A 107 1.86 -10.14 11.03
N ALA A 108 2.89 -9.60 11.68
CA ALA A 108 2.78 -9.05 13.03
C ALA A 108 1.95 -7.75 13.09
N ASP A 109 1.75 -7.09 11.94
CA ASP A 109 1.04 -5.83 11.80
C ASP A 109 -0.36 -6.01 11.19
N VAL A 110 -0.80 -7.25 10.86
CA VAL A 110 -2.15 -7.48 10.33
C VAL A 110 -3.20 -7.19 11.39
N ARG A 111 -4.19 -6.35 11.04
CA ARG A 111 -5.32 -6.09 11.91
C ARG A 111 -6.44 -7.10 11.68
N SER A 112 -7.01 -7.63 12.76
CA SER A 112 -7.99 -8.71 12.67
C SER A 112 -9.36 -8.27 12.17
N ASP A 113 -9.78 -7.05 12.48
CA ASP A 113 -11.12 -6.53 12.21
C ASP A 113 -11.41 -6.33 10.72
N SER A 114 -10.45 -5.80 9.96
CA SER A 114 -10.57 -5.66 8.50
C SER A 114 -10.18 -6.94 7.76
N TYR A 115 -9.18 -7.69 8.28
CA TYR A 115 -8.76 -8.96 7.68
C TYR A 115 -9.89 -9.98 7.66
N GLU A 116 -10.70 -10.08 8.73
CA GLU A 116 -11.85 -11.00 8.77
C GLU A 116 -12.86 -10.72 7.65
N VAL A 117 -13.08 -9.45 7.33
CA VAL A 117 -13.97 -9.05 6.22
C VAL A 117 -13.32 -9.35 4.88
N PHE A 118 -12.04 -9.00 4.73
CA PHE A 118 -11.26 -9.24 3.52
C PHE A 118 -11.19 -10.73 3.17
N ASP A 119 -10.97 -11.59 4.16
CA ASP A 119 -10.78 -13.03 3.94
C ASP A 119 -12.07 -13.73 3.48
N ARG A 120 -13.23 -13.24 3.90
CA ARG A 120 -14.55 -13.75 3.50
C ARG A 120 -14.94 -13.40 2.05
N CYS A 121 -14.26 -12.45 1.42
CA CYS A 121 -14.52 -12.07 0.04
C CYS A 121 -13.91 -13.09 -0.94
N LYS A 122 -14.53 -13.28 -2.11
CA LYS A 122 -14.00 -14.25 -3.09
C LYS A 122 -12.82 -13.68 -3.88
N ARG A 123 -13.02 -12.56 -4.59
CA ARG A 123 -11.96 -11.86 -5.33
C ARG A 123 -11.40 -10.72 -4.47
N LYS A 124 -10.11 -10.78 -4.17
CA LYS A 124 -9.43 -9.90 -3.22
C LYS A 124 -8.35 -9.09 -3.92
N VAL A 125 -8.59 -7.79 -4.11
CA VAL A 125 -7.63 -6.87 -4.73
C VAL A 125 -7.12 -5.89 -3.69
N VAL A 126 -5.80 -5.84 -3.50
CA VAL A 126 -5.14 -4.82 -2.68
C VAL A 126 -4.67 -3.67 -3.56
N VAL A 127 -4.96 -2.44 -3.15
CA VAL A 127 -4.51 -1.22 -3.83
C VAL A 127 -3.69 -0.38 -2.86
N THR A 128 -2.42 -0.13 -3.14
CA THR A 128 -1.51 0.52 -2.19
C THR A 128 -0.59 1.51 -2.89
N ALA A 129 -0.16 2.53 -2.15
CA ALA A 129 0.89 3.44 -2.61
C ALA A 129 2.29 2.80 -2.56
N ASN A 130 2.46 1.71 -1.81
CA ASN A 130 3.74 1.00 -1.70
C ASN A 130 4.17 0.35 -3.03
N PRO A 131 5.49 0.16 -3.24
CA PRO A 131 6.00 -0.56 -4.38
C PRO A 131 5.42 -1.98 -4.49
N THR A 132 4.89 -2.37 -5.66
CA THR A 132 4.30 -3.70 -5.87
C THR A 132 5.27 -4.81 -5.48
N ILE A 133 6.54 -4.68 -5.87
CA ILE A 133 7.62 -5.64 -5.58
C ILE A 133 7.87 -5.85 -4.07
N MET A 134 7.48 -4.88 -3.24
CA MET A 134 7.65 -4.92 -1.78
C MET A 134 6.52 -5.69 -1.11
N VAL A 135 5.29 -5.51 -1.58
CA VAL A 135 4.07 -5.98 -0.91
C VAL A 135 3.47 -7.25 -1.52
N GLU A 136 3.67 -7.48 -2.82
CA GLU A 136 2.98 -8.54 -3.56
C GLU A 136 3.24 -9.94 -3.00
N PRO A 137 4.48 -10.32 -2.60
CA PRO A 137 4.70 -11.63 -2.00
C PRO A 137 3.89 -11.84 -0.71
N PHE A 138 3.85 -10.83 0.17
CA PHE A 138 3.08 -10.94 1.40
C PHE A 138 1.58 -11.05 1.13
N VAL A 139 1.04 -10.20 0.24
CA VAL A 139 -0.39 -10.18 -0.05
C VAL A 139 -0.84 -11.51 -0.67
N LYS A 140 -0.09 -12.04 -1.64
CA LYS A 140 -0.48 -13.26 -2.34
C LYS A 140 -0.24 -14.51 -1.51
N ASP A 141 0.94 -14.62 -0.90
CA ASP A 141 1.36 -15.87 -0.27
C ASP A 141 0.83 -16.00 1.17
N PHE A 142 0.45 -14.89 1.83
CA PHE A 142 0.05 -14.89 3.25
C PHE A 142 -1.34 -14.29 3.51
N LEU A 143 -1.70 -13.16 2.88
CA LEU A 143 -3.04 -12.58 3.07
C LEU A 143 -4.12 -13.25 2.21
N GLY A 144 -3.73 -14.09 1.24
CA GLY A 144 -4.64 -14.73 0.31
C GLY A 144 -5.26 -13.76 -0.71
N GLY A 145 -4.61 -12.63 -0.98
CA GLY A 145 -5.03 -11.67 -2.00
C GLY A 145 -4.72 -12.17 -3.42
N ASP A 146 -5.62 -11.93 -4.36
CA ASP A 146 -5.46 -12.37 -5.76
C ASP A 146 -4.57 -11.42 -6.57
N LYS A 147 -4.67 -10.12 -6.27
CA LYS A 147 -4.02 -9.06 -7.05
C LYS A 147 -3.54 -7.92 -6.16
N VAL A 148 -2.38 -7.39 -6.51
CA VAL A 148 -1.87 -6.13 -5.97
C VAL A 148 -1.77 -5.09 -7.07
N LEU A 149 -2.34 -3.92 -6.79
CA LEU A 149 -2.18 -2.70 -7.56
C LEU A 149 -1.31 -1.78 -6.72
N GLY A 150 -0.01 -1.79 -6.97
CA GLY A 150 0.98 -0.98 -6.25
C GLY A 150 1.66 0.05 -7.14
N THR A 151 2.58 0.80 -6.54
CA THR A 151 3.49 1.67 -7.28
C THR A 151 4.54 0.85 -8.03
N GLU A 152 4.70 1.10 -9.32
CA GLU A 152 5.70 0.40 -10.14
C GLU A 152 7.03 1.15 -10.14
N ILE A 153 8.10 0.53 -9.64
CA ILE A 153 9.44 1.12 -9.68
C ILE A 153 10.07 1.00 -11.06
N GLU A 154 10.92 1.98 -11.40
CA GLU A 154 11.70 1.97 -12.63
C GLU A 154 12.97 1.12 -12.45
N VAL A 155 13.25 0.29 -13.46
CA VAL A 155 14.36 -0.65 -13.48
C VAL A 155 15.22 -0.39 -14.70
N ASN A 156 16.52 -0.25 -14.50
CA ASN A 156 17.46 -0.17 -15.61
C ASN A 156 17.50 -1.53 -16.34
N PRO A 157 17.14 -1.59 -17.64
CA PRO A 157 16.98 -2.85 -18.35
C PRO A 157 18.30 -3.60 -18.54
N ARG A 158 19.44 -2.88 -18.56
CA ARG A 158 20.78 -3.45 -18.75
C ARG A 158 21.35 -4.00 -17.45
N THR A 159 21.27 -3.23 -16.37
CA THR A 159 21.89 -3.62 -15.09
C THR A 159 20.95 -4.41 -14.17
N LYS A 160 19.65 -4.45 -14.47
CA LYS A 160 18.60 -5.03 -13.62
C LYS A 160 18.61 -4.45 -12.20
N ARG A 161 18.92 -3.15 -12.10
CA ARG A 161 18.91 -2.40 -10.84
C ARG A 161 17.78 -1.39 -10.82
N ALA A 162 17.19 -1.18 -9.66
CA ALA A 162 16.22 -0.11 -9.44
C ALA A 162 16.92 1.25 -9.64
N THR A 163 16.28 2.18 -10.35
CA THR A 163 16.84 3.52 -10.58
C THR A 163 16.58 4.48 -9.42
N GLY A 164 15.70 4.09 -8.49
CA GLY A 164 15.20 4.95 -7.42
C GLY A 164 13.98 5.78 -7.82
N PHE A 165 13.56 5.70 -9.09
CA PHE A 165 12.38 6.39 -9.59
C PHE A 165 11.21 5.43 -9.81
N VAL A 166 10.03 6.00 -10.09
CA VAL A 166 8.79 5.26 -10.34
C VAL A 166 8.37 5.42 -11.81
N LYS A 167 7.78 4.38 -12.38
CA LYS A 167 7.22 4.42 -13.72
C LYS A 167 5.97 5.31 -13.75
N LYS A 168 5.63 5.82 -14.94
CA LYS A 168 4.35 6.52 -15.15
C LYS A 168 3.18 5.58 -14.80
N PRO A 169 2.11 6.06 -14.14
CA PRO A 169 1.80 7.48 -13.91
C PRO A 169 2.45 8.11 -12.66
N GLY A 170 3.21 7.35 -11.88
CA GLY A 170 3.81 7.79 -10.62
C GLY A 170 3.36 6.93 -9.44
N VAL A 171 3.44 7.50 -8.24
CA VAL A 171 2.99 6.83 -7.01
C VAL A 171 1.47 6.66 -7.02
N LEU A 172 1.00 5.47 -6.62
CA LEU A 172 -0.41 5.09 -6.68
C LEU A 172 -1.21 5.64 -5.48
N VAL A 173 -1.52 6.94 -5.52
CA VAL A 173 -2.27 7.66 -4.47
C VAL A 173 -3.45 8.43 -5.05
N GLY A 174 -4.51 8.63 -4.23
CA GLY A 174 -5.69 9.41 -4.61
C GLY A 174 -6.33 8.93 -5.92
N LYS A 175 -6.49 9.85 -6.88
CA LYS A 175 -7.03 9.56 -8.22
C LYS A 175 -6.36 8.39 -8.93
N TRP A 176 -5.06 8.12 -8.68
CA TRP A 176 -4.36 7.03 -9.32
C TRP A 176 -4.80 5.66 -8.79
N LYS A 177 -5.11 5.54 -7.48
CA LYS A 177 -5.75 4.32 -6.93
C LYS A 177 -7.07 4.04 -7.62
N LYS A 178 -7.92 5.07 -7.76
CA LYS A 178 -9.21 4.98 -8.47
C LYS A 178 -9.03 4.49 -9.91
N LEU A 179 -8.10 5.08 -10.66
CA LEU A 179 -7.85 4.70 -12.06
C LEU A 179 -7.30 3.28 -12.18
N ALA A 180 -6.45 2.83 -11.24
CA ALA A 180 -5.96 1.45 -11.23
C ALA A 180 -7.09 0.45 -10.96
N ILE A 181 -8.00 0.75 -10.02
CA ILE A 181 -9.17 -0.09 -9.76
C ILE A 181 -10.09 -0.14 -10.99
N LEU A 182 -10.39 0.99 -11.62
CA LEU A 182 -11.20 1.02 -12.84
C LEU A 182 -10.57 0.19 -13.97
N LYS A 183 -9.24 0.25 -14.11
CA LYS A 183 -8.53 -0.55 -15.10
C LYS A 183 -8.57 -2.06 -14.79
N GLU A 184 -8.47 -2.44 -13.52
CA GLU A 184 -8.46 -3.85 -13.08
C GLU A 184 -9.85 -4.50 -13.12
N PHE A 185 -10.91 -3.74 -12.86
CA PHE A 185 -12.29 -4.24 -12.84
C PHE A 185 -13.06 -4.00 -14.15
N GLY A 186 -12.59 -3.09 -15.02
CA GLY A 186 -13.21 -2.81 -16.31
C GLY A 186 -14.60 -2.20 -16.16
N GLU A 187 -15.62 -2.88 -16.67
CA GLU A 187 -17.03 -2.48 -16.54
C GLU A 187 -17.63 -2.85 -15.18
N GLU A 188 -17.01 -3.80 -14.47
CA GLU A 188 -17.42 -4.16 -13.12
C GLU A 188 -16.89 -3.15 -12.10
N THR A 189 -17.49 -3.13 -10.92
CA THR A 189 -16.97 -2.40 -9.76
C THR A 189 -16.85 -3.32 -8.56
N PRO A 190 -15.87 -3.11 -7.67
CA PRO A 190 -15.77 -3.89 -6.45
C PRO A 190 -17.04 -3.80 -5.62
N ASP A 191 -17.48 -4.94 -5.08
CA ASP A 191 -18.65 -4.97 -4.20
C ASP A 191 -18.36 -4.20 -2.90
N LEU A 192 -17.14 -4.32 -2.36
CA LEU A 192 -16.70 -3.64 -1.15
C LEU A 192 -15.38 -2.88 -1.37
N GLY A 193 -15.33 -1.63 -0.92
CA GLY A 193 -14.10 -0.84 -0.81
C GLY A 193 -13.77 -0.51 0.65
N ILE A 194 -12.56 -0.79 1.11
CA ILE A 194 -12.10 -0.45 2.47
C ILE A 194 -10.83 0.40 2.45
N GLY A 195 -10.76 1.39 3.32
CA GLY A 195 -9.65 2.34 3.45
C GLY A 195 -9.67 3.03 4.83
N ASP A 196 -8.60 3.71 5.20
CA ASP A 196 -8.45 4.42 6.48
C ASP A 196 -8.39 5.94 6.31
N ARG A 197 -8.09 6.44 5.10
CA ARG A 197 -7.77 7.86 4.86
C ARG A 197 -8.57 8.50 3.75
N LYS A 198 -8.55 9.85 3.75
CA LYS A 198 -9.20 10.67 2.71
C LYS A 198 -8.71 10.38 1.29
N THR A 199 -7.46 9.96 1.15
CA THR A 199 -6.88 9.62 -0.16
C THR A 199 -7.43 8.32 -0.75
N ASP A 200 -8.11 7.51 0.06
CA ASP A 200 -8.81 6.29 -0.37
C ASP A 200 -10.24 6.56 -0.82
N HIS A 201 -10.84 7.67 -0.38
CA HIS A 201 -12.22 8.03 -0.70
C HIS A 201 -12.50 8.01 -2.21
N ASP A 202 -11.51 8.37 -3.03
CA ASP A 202 -11.64 8.37 -4.49
C ASP A 202 -11.94 6.98 -5.05
N PHE A 203 -11.21 5.93 -4.65
CA PHE A 203 -11.49 4.57 -5.12
C PHE A 203 -12.65 3.93 -4.35
N MET A 204 -12.82 4.23 -3.07
CA MET A 204 -13.97 3.74 -2.31
C MET A 204 -15.29 4.31 -2.86
N SER A 205 -15.27 5.49 -3.49
CA SER A 205 -16.45 6.12 -4.08
C SER A 205 -17.06 5.35 -5.25
N ILE A 206 -16.26 4.54 -5.95
CA ILE A 206 -16.71 3.72 -7.09
C ILE A 206 -17.12 2.29 -6.70
N CYS A 207 -16.88 1.90 -5.44
CA CYS A 207 -17.30 0.59 -4.92
C CYS A 207 -18.79 0.62 -4.54
N LYS A 208 -19.48 -0.52 -4.63
CA LYS A 208 -20.93 -0.61 -4.33
C LYS A 208 -21.21 -0.35 -2.85
N VAL A 209 -20.42 -0.98 -1.99
CA VAL A 209 -20.37 -0.77 -0.53
C VAL A 209 -18.98 -0.26 -0.18
N ARG A 210 -18.91 0.53 0.89
CA ARG A 210 -17.67 1.16 1.34
C ARG A 210 -17.66 1.28 2.85
N ALA A 211 -16.52 1.01 3.47
CA ALA A 211 -16.37 1.11 4.91
C ALA A 211 -15.02 1.70 5.29
N LEU A 212 -15.03 2.56 6.31
CA LEU A 212 -13.81 3.10 6.88
C LEU A 212 -13.28 2.17 7.97
N VAL A 213 -11.99 1.93 7.92
CA VAL A 213 -11.25 1.28 8.99
C VAL A 213 -10.77 2.38 9.94
N PRO A 214 -11.16 2.36 11.23
CA PRO A 214 -10.68 3.35 12.17
C PRO A 214 -9.17 3.21 12.40
N LEU A 215 -8.48 4.35 12.42
CA LEU A 215 -7.08 4.47 12.83
C LEU A 215 -6.88 4.02 14.28
#